data_AF-A0A510VTJ1-F1
#
_entry.id   AF-A0A510VTJ1-F1
#
_cell.length_a   1.000
_cell.length_b   1.000
_cell.length_c   1.000
_cell.angle_alpha   90.00
_cell.angle_beta   90.00
_cell.angle_gamma   90.00
#
_symmetry.space_group_name_H-M   'P 1'
#
loop_
_entity.id
_entity.type
_entity.pdbx_description
1 polymer ?
#
loop_
_entity_poly.entity_id
_entity_poly.type
_entity_poly.pdbx_seq_one_letter_code
_entity_poly.pdbx_strand_id
1 'polypeptide(L)'
;MPGDEGSPYSASNNYIIAHVTGNDSDKQMSDPLDVEVNYMMNNWFNAYTTFMVGSGGCGIDGFVSCGALNANPCALAQVELTETDDQAAFGKDYAS
;
A
#
# COMPACT_ATOMS: atom_id res chain seq x y z
N MET A 1 -14.81 -5.00 -10.69
CA MET A 1 -14.91 -5.46 -9.29
C MET A 1 -15.41 -4.28 -8.45
N PRO A 2 -16.07 -4.52 -7.31
CA PRO A 2 -17.21 -3.72 -6.86
C PRO A 2 -16.84 -2.56 -5.91
N GLY A 3 -16.67 -1.37 -6.48
CA GLY A 3 -17.45 -0.16 -6.13
C GLY A 3 -17.35 0.54 -4.76
N ASP A 4 -16.91 -0.09 -3.67
CA ASP A 4 -17.10 0.49 -2.32
C ASP A 4 -15.87 0.34 -1.38
N GLU A 5 -14.69 -0.04 -1.88
CA GLU A 5 -13.47 -0.09 -1.07
C GLU A 5 -12.91 1.34 -0.87
N GLY A 6 -12.78 1.81 0.37
CA GLY A 6 -12.23 3.15 0.69
C GLY A 6 -13.29 4.25 0.92
N SER A 7 -12.82 5.49 1.12
CA SER A 7 -13.70 6.63 1.43
C SER A 7 -14.31 7.26 0.17
N PRO A 8 -15.60 7.66 0.17
CA PRO A 8 -16.25 8.30 -0.98
C PRO A 8 -15.82 9.77 -1.19
N TYR A 9 -14.99 10.31 -0.31
CA TYR A 9 -14.51 11.68 -0.38
C TYR A 9 -13.16 11.74 -1.12
N SER A 10 -12.89 12.81 -1.86
CA SER A 10 -11.56 13.04 -2.44
C SER A 10 -10.61 13.66 -1.40
N ALA A 11 -9.37 13.17 -1.34
CA ALA A 11 -8.33 13.79 -0.53
C ALA A 11 -7.82 15.08 -1.18
N SER A 12 -7.28 15.99 -0.36
CA SER A 12 -6.57 17.17 -0.83
C SER A 12 -5.13 16.81 -1.26
N ASN A 13 -4.63 17.46 -2.32
CA ASN A 13 -3.36 17.09 -2.97
C ASN A 13 -2.11 17.64 -2.27
N ASN A 14 -2.08 17.56 -0.94
CA ASN A 14 -1.03 18.18 -0.14
C ASN A 14 0.17 17.25 0.06
N TYR A 15 -0.08 15.93 0.14
CA TYR A 15 0.95 14.94 0.42
C TYR A 15 0.86 13.70 -0.47
N ILE A 16 2.02 13.08 -0.65
CA ILE A 16 2.15 11.65 -0.94
C ILE A 16 2.78 11.05 0.32
N ILE A 17 2.19 9.99 0.86
CA ILE A 17 2.69 9.33 2.08
C ILE A 17 3.24 7.96 1.69
N ALA A 18 4.48 7.69 2.10
CA ALA A 18 5.09 6.37 1.97
C ALA A 18 5.02 5.64 3.30
N HIS A 19 4.65 4.37 3.25
CA HIS A 19 4.50 3.45 4.36
C HIS A 19 5.33 2.19 4.10
N VAL A 20 5.49 1.36 5.13
CA VAL A 20 6.00 -0.01 5.01
C VAL A 20 4.97 -0.90 5.70
N THR A 21 4.71 -2.09 5.14
CA THR A 21 3.66 -3.01 5.60
C THR A 21 3.82 -3.38 7.07
N GLY A 22 5.06 -3.36 7.58
CA GLY A 22 5.39 -3.74 8.95
C GLY A 22 5.20 -5.23 9.21
N ASN A 23 5.11 -6.03 8.15
CA ASN A 23 4.95 -7.48 8.22
C ASN A 23 6.31 -8.16 8.01
N ASP A 24 6.96 -8.51 9.13
CA ASP A 24 8.27 -9.19 9.14
C ASP A 24 8.27 -10.53 8.38
N SER A 25 7.09 -11.13 8.17
CA SER A 25 6.92 -12.35 7.40
C SER A 25 7.24 -12.15 5.91
N ASP A 26 7.07 -10.94 5.38
CA ASP A 26 7.30 -10.58 3.97
C ASP A 26 8.72 -10.93 3.53
N LYS A 27 9.70 -10.76 4.43
CA LYS A 27 11.13 -11.03 4.21
C LYS A 27 11.42 -12.47 3.78
N GLN A 28 10.53 -13.40 4.10
CA GLN A 28 10.71 -14.83 3.82
C GLN A 28 9.87 -15.29 2.62
N MET A 29 9.04 -14.42 2.04
CA MET A 29 8.12 -14.78 0.97
C MET A 29 8.76 -14.59 -0.40
N SER A 30 8.41 -15.47 -1.34
CA SER A 30 8.77 -15.30 -2.75
C SER A 30 7.95 -14.23 -3.46
N ASP A 31 6.76 -13.93 -2.94
CA ASP A 31 5.84 -12.91 -3.47
C ASP A 31 5.01 -12.25 -2.35
N PRO A 32 5.62 -11.37 -1.53
CA PRO A 32 4.91 -10.68 -0.46
C PRO A 32 3.83 -9.70 -0.96
N LEU A 33 3.98 -9.15 -2.17
CA LEU A 33 3.03 -8.17 -2.70
C LEU A 33 1.62 -8.77 -2.85
N ASP A 34 1.50 -9.95 -3.44
CA ASP A 34 0.19 -10.61 -3.63
C ASP A 34 -0.48 -10.93 -2.28
N VAL A 35 0.32 -11.26 -1.25
CA VAL A 35 -0.21 -11.55 0.09
C VAL A 35 -0.75 -10.28 0.74
N GLU A 36 0.01 -9.19 0.70
CA GLU A 36 -0.36 -7.90 1.28
C GLU A 36 -1.55 -7.26 0.57
N VAL A 37 -1.60 -7.33 -0.78
CA VAL A 37 -2.75 -6.87 -1.55
C VAL A 37 -4.00 -7.67 -1.19
N ASN A 38 -3.91 -9.00 -1.16
CA ASN A 38 -5.05 -9.83 -0.77
C ASN A 38 -5.49 -9.57 0.68
N TYR A 39 -4.55 -9.38 1.60
CA TYR A 39 -4.86 -9.06 2.98
C TYR A 39 -5.56 -7.71 3.10
N MET A 40 -5.04 -6.66 2.44
CA MET A 40 -5.64 -5.33 2.42
C MET A 40 -7.05 -5.37 1.82
N MET A 41 -7.25 -6.03 0.68
CA MET A 41 -8.58 -6.14 0.05
C MET A 41 -9.58 -6.90 0.93
N ASN A 42 -9.14 -7.84 1.76
CA ASN A 42 -10.02 -8.52 2.72
C ASN A 42 -10.28 -7.71 4.01
N ASN A 43 -9.46 -6.69 4.30
CA ASN A 43 -9.49 -5.92 5.55
C ASN A 43 -9.62 -4.39 5.34
N TRP A 44 -10.03 -3.96 4.15
CA TRP A 44 -10.03 -2.54 3.72
C TRP A 44 -10.79 -1.60 4.66
N PHE A 45 -11.79 -2.12 5.38
CA PHE A 45 -12.58 -1.36 6.36
C PHE A 45 -11.76 -0.94 7.59
N ASN A 46 -10.60 -1.55 7.83
CA ASN A 46 -9.71 -1.24 8.95
C ASN A 46 -8.55 -0.32 8.51
N ALA A 47 -7.86 -0.68 7.43
CA ALA A 47 -6.80 0.11 6.83
C ALA A 47 -6.75 -0.18 5.32
N TYR A 48 -6.45 0.85 4.54
CA TYR A 48 -6.44 0.79 3.07
C TYR A 48 -5.47 1.83 2.55
N THR A 49 -4.66 1.50 1.55
CA THR A 49 -3.75 2.43 0.85
C THR A 49 -4.00 2.40 -0.64
N THR A 50 -3.67 3.52 -1.30
CA THR A 50 -4.00 3.73 -2.71
C THR A 50 -3.08 2.91 -3.63
N PHE A 51 -1.88 2.59 -3.15
CA PHE A 51 -0.88 1.83 -3.87
C PHE A 51 -0.16 0.85 -2.94
N MET A 52 0.21 -0.32 -3.47
CA MET A 52 1.16 -1.24 -2.85
C MET A 52 2.28 -1.58 -3.84
N VAL A 53 3.53 -1.59 -3.37
CA VAL A 53 4.72 -1.85 -4.19
C VAL A 53 5.59 -2.91 -3.51
N GLY A 54 5.99 -3.93 -4.28
CA GLY A 54 6.74 -5.09 -3.82
C GLY A 54 6.90 -6.12 -4.94
N SER A 55 7.78 -7.11 -4.78
CA SER A 55 7.98 -8.20 -5.77
C SER A 55 8.35 -7.75 -7.21
N GLY A 56 8.72 -6.47 -7.42
CA GLY A 56 8.97 -5.85 -8.73
C GLY A 56 7.73 -5.30 -9.43
N GLY A 57 6.61 -5.08 -8.72
CA GLY A 57 5.35 -4.58 -9.28
C GLY A 57 4.65 -3.53 -8.41
N CYS A 58 3.58 -2.95 -8.96
CA CYS A 58 2.71 -1.97 -8.30
C CYS A 58 1.24 -2.39 -8.43
N GLY A 59 0.53 -2.54 -7.31
CA GLY A 59 -0.92 -2.66 -7.24
C GLY A 59 -1.57 -1.30 -6.95
N ILE A 60 -2.66 -0.97 -7.64
CA ILE A 60 -3.41 0.29 -7.46
C ILE A 60 -4.85 -0.06 -7.13
N ASP A 61 -5.40 0.56 -6.10
CA ASP A 61 -6.84 0.66 -5.97
C ASP A 61 -7.23 2.09 -5.54
N GLY A 62 -8.11 2.69 -6.33
CA GLY A 62 -8.13 4.14 -6.59
C GLY A 62 -8.88 5.02 -5.59
N PHE A 63 -8.99 4.61 -4.32
CA PHE A 63 -9.83 5.30 -3.34
C PHE A 63 -9.04 6.00 -2.23
N VAL A 64 -9.69 6.89 -1.47
CA VAL A 64 -9.04 7.58 -0.36
C VAL A 64 -8.62 6.57 0.70
N SER A 65 -7.32 6.63 0.99
CA SER A 65 -6.62 5.76 1.92
C SER A 65 -6.94 6.07 3.38
N CYS A 66 -7.02 5.00 4.18
CA CYS A 66 -7.24 5.03 5.62
C CYS A 66 -5.94 4.78 6.44
N GLY A 67 -4.76 4.75 5.82
CA GLY A 67 -3.50 4.28 6.42
C GLY A 67 -2.74 5.26 7.32
N ALA A 68 -3.07 6.56 7.31
CA ALA A 68 -2.27 7.63 7.92
C ALA A 68 -3.06 8.51 8.92
N LEU A 69 -4.12 7.97 9.54
CA LEU A 69 -4.91 8.65 10.57
C LEU A 69 -5.39 10.06 10.12
N ASN A 70 -4.99 11.13 10.82
CA ASN A 70 -5.40 12.51 10.52
C ASN A 70 -4.84 13.04 9.19
N ALA A 71 -3.86 12.36 8.58
CA ALA A 71 -3.30 12.76 7.29
C ALA A 71 -4.06 12.18 6.09
N ASN A 72 -4.96 11.20 6.31
CA ASN A 72 -5.82 10.60 5.29
C ASN A 72 -6.52 11.62 4.36
N PRO A 73 -7.20 12.68 4.86
CA PRO A 73 -7.86 13.65 3.98
C PRO A 73 -6.89 14.56 3.20
N CYS A 74 -5.58 14.46 3.45
CA CYS A 74 -4.55 15.31 2.87
C CYS A 74 -3.57 14.55 1.96
N ALA A 75 -3.76 13.24 1.79
CA ALA A 75 -2.89 12.39 1.00
C ALA A 75 -3.54 12.08 -0.36
N LEU A 76 -2.98 12.60 -1.44
CA LEU A 76 -3.37 12.23 -2.81
C LEU A 76 -3.09 10.74 -3.07
N ALA A 77 -2.03 10.21 -2.47
CA ALA A 77 -1.64 8.82 -2.55
C ALA A 77 -1.00 8.37 -1.23
N GLN A 78 -1.31 7.15 -0.81
CA GLN A 78 -0.54 6.42 0.21
C GLN A 78 -0.01 5.14 -0.44
N VAL A 79 1.29 4.89 -0.28
CA VAL A 79 2.01 3.76 -0.89
C VAL A 79 2.55 2.86 0.22
N GLU A 80 2.11 1.61 0.29
CA GLU A 80 2.76 0.60 1.14
C GLU A 80 3.89 -0.09 0.38
N LEU A 81 5.02 -0.22 1.05
CA LEU A 81 6.19 -0.94 0.57
C LEU A 81 6.28 -2.27 1.34
N THR A 82 6.37 -3.41 0.65
CA THR A 82 6.53 -4.72 1.33
C THR A 82 7.84 -4.77 2.10
N GLU A 83 7.81 -5.31 3.33
CA GLU A 83 8.98 -5.27 4.18
C GLU A 83 10.09 -6.20 3.64
N THR A 84 11.32 -5.67 3.51
CA THR A 84 12.48 -6.44 3.07
C THR A 84 13.74 -6.01 3.81
N ASP A 85 14.61 -6.97 4.13
CA ASP A 85 15.97 -6.75 4.65
C ASP A 85 17.06 -7.08 3.61
N ASP A 86 16.66 -7.45 2.39
CA ASP A 86 17.56 -7.71 1.26
C ASP A 86 17.69 -6.46 0.37
N GLN A 87 18.91 -5.91 0.29
CA GLN A 87 19.21 -4.72 -0.50
C GLN A 87 18.95 -4.92 -2.01
N ALA A 88 19.16 -6.13 -2.55
CA ALA A 88 18.90 -6.43 -3.95
C ALA A 88 17.39 -6.52 -4.22
N ALA A 89 16.61 -7.10 -3.30
CA ALA A 89 15.15 -7.10 -3.37
C ALA A 89 14.61 -5.67 -3.31
N PHE A 90 15.08 -4.85 -2.36
CA PHE A 90 14.75 -3.42 -2.31
C PHE A 90 15.08 -2.72 -3.63
N GLY A 91 16.27 -2.94 -4.18
CA GLY A 91 16.68 -2.33 -5.44
C GLY A 91 15.82 -2.74 -6.63
N LYS A 92 15.26 -3.95 -6.63
CA LYS A 92 14.37 -4.45 -7.69
C LYS A 92 12.94 -3.96 -7.52
N ASP A 93 12.41 -4.03 -6.30
CA ASP A 93 11.01 -3.75 -5.99
C ASP A 93 10.69 -2.26 -6.07
N TYR A 94 11.69 -1.41 -5.83
CA TYR A 94 11.56 0.04 -5.82
C TYR A 94 12.31 0.71 -6.98
N ALA A 95 12.71 -0.05 -8.00
CA ALA A 95 13.23 0.49 -9.25
C ALA A 95 12.08 0.93 -10.18
N SER A 96 12.26 2.13 -10.74
CA SER A 96 11.33 2.83 -11.65
C SER A 96 10.98 2.07 -12.93
#